data_AF-A0A2V9KQ31-F1
#
_entry.id   AF-A0A2V9KQ31-F1
#
_cell.length_a   1.000
_cell.length_b   1.000
_cell.length_c   1.000
_cell.angle_alpha   90.00
_cell.angle_beta   90.00
_cell.angle_gamma   90.00
#
_symmetry.space_group_name_H-M   'P 1'
#
loop_
_entity.id
_entity.type
_entity.pdbx_description
1 polymer ?
#
loop_
_entity_poly.entity_id
_entity_poly.type
_entity_poly.pdbx_seq_one_letter_code
_entity_poly.pdbx_strand_id
1 'polypeptide(L)'
;RWLALKFLPKDAQPRENASIAAPSGVEVADAAQLASKFTQAATDPSPEPPRAAPRAVNPLPSGPVQSGPVPTGPQLAGVEHSEDAPSCSDCGAIMVRNGSCYRCMNCGSTSGCS
;
A
#
# COMPACT_ATOMS: atom_id res chain seq x y z
N ARG A 1 25.36 2.61 -3.43
CA ARG A 1 25.43 1.12 -3.52
C ARG A 1 26.12 0.45 -2.33
N TRP A 2 26.99 1.13 -1.56
CA TRP A 2 27.66 0.54 -0.38
C TRP A 2 26.82 0.50 0.90
N LEU A 3 25.84 1.40 1.04
CA LEU A 3 24.96 1.46 2.22
C LEU A 3 23.88 0.36 2.27
N ALA A 4 23.48 -0.18 1.11
CA ALA A 4 22.36 -1.14 1.03
C ALA A 4 22.70 -2.52 1.61
N LEU A 5 23.99 -2.87 1.65
CA LEU A 5 24.46 -4.14 2.18
C LEU A 5 24.56 -4.13 3.70
N LYS A 6 24.42 -3.02 4.43
CA LYS A 6 24.56 -3.06 5.90
C LYS A 6 23.28 -3.44 6.65
N PHE A 7 22.13 -3.33 5.98
CA PHE A 7 20.80 -3.49 6.60
C PHE A 7 20.15 -4.85 6.33
N LEU A 8 20.83 -5.75 5.62
CA LEU A 8 20.36 -7.10 5.38
C LEU A 8 20.66 -7.97 6.63
N PRO A 9 19.72 -8.82 7.10
CA PRO A 9 19.99 -9.76 8.18
C PRO A 9 21.21 -10.64 7.85
N LYS A 10 21.98 -11.07 8.87
CA LYS A 10 23.29 -11.73 8.71
C LYS A 10 23.28 -12.89 7.71
N ASP A 11 22.17 -13.60 7.58
CA ASP A 11 22.02 -14.77 6.69
C ASP A 11 21.82 -14.39 5.22
N ALA A 12 21.41 -13.16 4.94
CA ALA A 12 21.18 -12.66 3.60
C ALA A 12 22.36 -11.79 3.10
N GLN A 13 23.33 -11.49 3.97
CA GLN A 13 24.57 -10.84 3.57
C GLN A 13 25.34 -11.76 2.61
N PRO A 14 25.63 -11.32 1.37
CA PRO A 14 26.48 -12.10 0.50
C PRO A 14 27.83 -12.24 1.19
N ARG A 15 28.30 -13.48 1.39
CA ARG A 15 29.67 -13.75 1.85
C ARG A 15 30.62 -12.93 0.98
N GLU A 16 31.68 -12.40 1.56
CA GLU A 16 32.63 -11.47 0.93
C GLU A 16 33.25 -11.96 -0.39
N ASN A 17 33.03 -13.22 -0.75
CA ASN A 17 33.45 -13.90 -1.97
C ASN A 17 32.29 -14.58 -2.75
N ALA A 18 31.03 -14.33 -2.41
CA ALA A 18 29.87 -14.81 -3.16
C ALA A 18 29.70 -13.92 -4.41
N SER A 19 30.44 -14.26 -5.46
CA SER A 19 30.18 -13.72 -6.79
C SER A 19 28.70 -13.97 -7.12
N ILE A 20 27.99 -12.93 -7.55
CA ILE A 20 26.68 -13.09 -8.19
C ILE A 20 26.95 -13.88 -9.47
N ALA A 21 26.87 -15.21 -9.39
CA ALA A 21 26.94 -16.06 -10.55
C ALA A 21 25.74 -15.69 -11.42
N ALA A 22 25.98 -15.48 -12.71
CA ALA A 22 24.87 -15.38 -13.65
C ALA A 22 24.05 -16.68 -13.53
N PRO A 23 22.72 -16.59 -13.36
CA PRO A 23 21.88 -17.79 -13.30
C PRO A 23 22.12 -18.62 -14.56
N SER A 24 22.20 -19.94 -14.38
CA SER A 24 22.36 -20.85 -15.50
C SER A 24 21.17 -20.74 -16.47
N GLY A 25 21.35 -21.11 -17.74
CA GLY A 25 20.27 -21.04 -18.73
C GLY A 25 19.00 -21.81 -18.33
N VAL A 26 19.13 -22.80 -17.45
CA VAL A 26 18.01 -23.58 -16.91
C VAL A 26 17.23 -22.78 -15.86
N GLU A 27 17.91 -22.05 -14.97
CA GLU A 27 17.26 -21.17 -13.99
C GLU A 27 16.50 -20.02 -14.65
N VAL A 28 17.04 -19.49 -15.76
CA VAL A 28 16.37 -18.44 -16.54
C VAL A 28 15.08 -18.98 -17.19
N ALA A 29 15.09 -20.22 -17.67
CA ALA A 29 13.91 -20.86 -18.25
C ALA A 29 12.81 -21.11 -17.21
N ASP A 30 13.17 -21.58 -16.02
CA ASP A 30 12.22 -21.83 -14.93
C ASP A 30 11.59 -20.51 -14.43
N ALA A 31 12.39 -19.46 -14.27
CA ALA A 31 11.91 -18.13 -13.92
C ALA A 31 10.94 -17.56 -14.96
N ALA A 32 11.22 -17.74 -16.26
CA ALA A 32 10.33 -17.31 -17.34
C ALA A 32 9.00 -18.08 -17.35
N GLN A 33 9.04 -19.39 -17.07
CA GLN A 33 7.84 -20.21 -16.97
C GLN A 33 6.99 -19.81 -15.76
N LEU A 34 7.60 -19.49 -14.62
CA LEU A 34 6.89 -19.00 -13.44
C LEU A 34 6.24 -17.64 -13.69
N ALA A 35 6.96 -16.68 -14.29
CA ALA A 35 6.43 -15.36 -14.63
C ALA A 35 5.20 -15.46 -15.55
N SER A 36 5.22 -16.38 -16.51
CA SER A 36 4.11 -16.56 -17.47
C SER A 36 2.80 -17.00 -16.80
N LYS A 37 2.87 -17.70 -15.65
CA LYS A 37 1.69 -18.13 -14.89
C LYS A 37 0.98 -16.97 -14.18
N PHE A 38 1.67 -15.86 -13.93
CA PHE A 38 1.13 -14.71 -13.19
C PHE A 38 0.71 -13.55 -14.11
N THR A 39 1.20 -13.49 -15.34
CA THR A 39 0.89 -12.39 -16.28
C THR A 39 -0.48 -12.55 -16.98
N GLN A 40 -1.13 -13.71 -16.89
CA GLN A 40 -2.38 -13.99 -17.61
C GLN A 40 -3.61 -13.19 -17.10
N ALA A 41 -3.49 -12.49 -15.96
CA ALA A 41 -4.54 -11.65 -15.40
C ALA A 41 -4.60 -10.22 -15.97
N ALA A 42 -3.64 -9.81 -16.82
CA ALA A 42 -3.55 -8.43 -17.32
C ALA A 42 -4.13 -8.22 -18.73
N THR A 43 -4.63 -9.27 -19.39
CA THR A 43 -5.08 -9.19 -20.80
C THR A 43 -6.60 -9.04 -20.98
N ASP A 44 -7.34 -8.74 -19.92
CA ASP A 44 -8.75 -8.38 -20.04
C ASP A 44 -8.85 -6.89 -20.42
N PRO A 45 -9.43 -6.52 -21.59
CA PRO A 45 -9.69 -5.12 -21.89
C PRO A 45 -10.75 -4.61 -20.92
N SER A 46 -10.29 -3.90 -19.89
CA SER A 46 -11.11 -3.17 -18.93
C SER A 46 -12.26 -2.46 -19.64
N PRO A 47 -13.54 -2.82 -19.41
CA PRO A 47 -14.65 -2.08 -19.98
C PRO A 47 -14.64 -0.65 -19.41
N GLU A 48 -14.67 0.33 -20.31
CA GLU A 48 -14.81 1.75 -20.00
C GLU A 48 -16.03 1.97 -19.07
N PRO A 49 -15.90 2.71 -17.96
CA PRO A 49 -17.01 2.89 -17.03
C PRO A 49 -18.14 3.70 -17.70
N PRO A 50 -19.40 3.26 -17.66
CA PRO A 50 -20.51 4.04 -18.16
C PRO A 50 -20.64 5.33 -17.31
N ARG A 51 -20.63 6.46 -18.00
CA ARG A 51 -20.87 7.80 -17.46
C ARG A 51 -22.11 7.78 -16.55
N ALA A 52 -21.90 7.98 -15.26
CA ALA A 52 -22.93 7.84 -14.24
C ALA A 52 -24.04 8.90 -14.42
N ALA A 53 -25.25 8.45 -14.74
CA ALA A 53 -26.48 9.17 -14.41
C ALA A 53 -26.69 9.12 -12.88
N PRO A 54 -27.29 10.15 -12.25
CA PRO A 54 -27.50 10.14 -10.80
C PRO A 54 -28.53 9.06 -10.46
N ARG A 55 -28.06 7.98 -9.82
CA ARG A 55 -28.92 6.97 -9.21
C ARG A 55 -29.39 7.47 -7.85
N ALA A 56 -30.70 7.40 -7.62
CA ALA A 56 -31.31 7.66 -6.32
C ALA A 56 -30.67 6.77 -5.24
N VAL A 57 -30.14 7.40 -4.20
CA VAL A 57 -29.51 6.73 -3.06
C VAL A 57 -30.63 6.27 -2.13
N ASN A 58 -30.92 4.98 -2.11
CA ASN A 58 -31.71 4.41 -1.03
C ASN A 58 -30.79 4.18 0.18
N PRO A 59 -31.16 4.62 1.40
CA PRO A 59 -30.34 4.38 2.58
C PRO A 59 -30.31 2.89 2.90
N LEU A 60 -29.08 2.35 3.06
CA LEU A 60 -28.82 0.99 3.47
C LEU A 60 -29.23 0.80 4.95
N PRO A 61 -29.95 -0.28 5.33
CA PRO A 61 -30.29 -0.51 6.73
C PRO A 61 -29.02 -0.77 7.55
N SER A 62 -28.83 0.03 8.60
CA SER A 62 -27.75 -0.10 9.57
C SER A 62 -28.01 -1.33 10.46
N GLY A 63 -27.45 -2.48 10.08
CA GLY A 63 -27.35 -3.64 10.97
C GLY A 63 -26.26 -3.44 12.02
N PRO A 64 -26.35 -4.11 13.19
CA PRO A 64 -25.30 -4.04 14.20
C PRO A 64 -24.01 -4.69 13.68
N VAL A 65 -22.93 -3.92 13.60
CA VAL A 65 -21.58 -4.41 13.32
C VAL A 65 -21.12 -5.25 14.52
N GLN A 66 -21.09 -6.57 14.35
CA GLN A 66 -20.48 -7.46 15.33
C GLN A 66 -18.97 -7.32 15.26
N SER A 67 -18.38 -6.75 16.32
CA SER A 67 -16.93 -6.69 16.52
C SER A 67 -16.41 -8.10 16.85
N GLY A 68 -16.05 -8.86 15.82
CA GLY A 68 -15.26 -10.08 16.01
C GLY A 68 -13.85 -9.75 16.52
N PRO A 69 -13.13 -10.69 17.16
CA PRO A 69 -11.75 -10.48 17.58
C PRO A 69 -10.88 -10.24 16.34
N VAL A 70 -10.31 -9.04 16.23
CA VAL A 70 -9.37 -8.71 15.17
C VAL A 70 -8.09 -9.52 15.40
N PRO A 71 -7.60 -10.32 14.44
CA PRO A 71 -6.31 -10.97 14.60
C PRO A 71 -5.22 -9.90 14.67
N THR A 72 -4.56 -9.80 15.83
CA THR A 72 -3.39 -8.93 16.03
C THR A 72 -2.24 -9.51 15.22
N GLY A 73 -2.15 -9.13 13.94
CA GLY A 73 -0.96 -9.34 13.12
C GLY A 73 0.23 -8.57 13.70
N PRO A 74 1.47 -8.86 13.25
CA PRO A 74 2.64 -8.13 13.70
C PRO A 74 2.44 -6.64 13.43
N GLN A 75 2.31 -5.88 14.52
CA GLN A 75 2.22 -4.43 14.50
C GLN A 75 3.48 -3.94 13.77
N LEU A 76 3.29 -3.26 12.65
CA LEU A 76 4.38 -2.62 11.91
C LEU A 76 4.96 -1.54 12.83
N ALA A 77 5.99 -1.90 13.59
CA ALA A 77 6.69 -0.98 14.48
C ALA A 77 7.28 0.16 13.62
N GLY A 78 6.63 1.33 13.66
CA GLY A 78 6.98 2.50 12.85
C GLY A 78 5.80 3.23 12.18
N VAL A 79 4.58 2.68 12.18
CA VAL A 79 3.38 3.50 11.94
C VAL A 79 3.02 4.19 13.24
N GLU A 80 3.60 5.37 13.46
CA GLU A 80 3.12 6.34 14.44
C GLU A 80 1.69 6.72 14.02
N HIS A 81 0.70 6.04 14.62
CA HIS A 81 -0.69 6.49 14.55
C HIS A 81 -0.69 7.90 15.13
N SER A 82 -0.79 8.91 14.26
CA SER A 82 -0.87 10.30 14.68
C SER A 82 -2.26 10.49 15.28
N GLU A 83 -2.38 10.20 16.57
CA GLU A 83 -3.61 10.23 17.38
C GLU A 83 -4.35 11.58 17.29
N ASP A 84 -3.64 12.63 16.87
CA ASP A 84 -4.10 14.02 16.80
C ASP A 84 -4.61 14.44 15.41
N ALA A 85 -4.57 13.57 14.39
CA ALA A 85 -4.96 13.98 13.03
C ALA A 85 -6.48 14.25 12.93
N PRO A 86 -6.92 15.53 12.80
CA PRO A 86 -8.34 15.83 12.69
C PRO A 86 -8.90 15.34 11.34
N SER A 87 -10.19 15.02 11.32
CA SER A 87 -10.92 14.85 10.06
C SER A 87 -11.02 16.19 9.33
N CYS A 88 -10.88 16.17 8.01
CA CYS A 88 -11.01 17.34 7.16
C CYS A 88 -12.41 17.97 7.30
N SER A 89 -12.49 19.28 7.56
CA SER A 89 -13.77 20.01 7.68
C SER A 89 -14.60 19.98 6.40
N ASP A 90 -13.93 19.97 5.25
CA ASP A 90 -14.60 20.09 3.95
C ASP A 90 -15.10 18.75 3.39
N CYS A 91 -14.40 17.64 3.70
CA CYS A 91 -14.71 16.33 3.08
C CYS A 91 -14.64 15.12 4.03
N GLY A 92 -14.36 15.32 5.32
CA GLY A 92 -14.35 14.27 6.34
C GLY A 92 -13.18 13.28 6.28
N ALA A 93 -12.33 13.34 5.25
CA ALA A 93 -11.15 12.47 5.14
C ALA A 93 -10.11 12.77 6.24
N ILE A 94 -9.43 11.75 6.74
CA ILE A 94 -8.34 11.91 7.72
C ILE A 94 -7.21 12.73 7.10
N MET A 95 -6.81 13.79 7.79
CA MET A 95 -5.73 14.66 7.32
C MET A 95 -4.36 14.09 7.72
N VAL A 96 -3.32 14.47 6.97
CA VAL A 96 -1.93 14.04 7.23
C VAL A 96 -1.10 15.26 7.60
N ARG A 97 -0.24 15.12 8.63
CA ARG A 97 0.68 16.18 9.04
C ARG A 97 1.65 16.53 7.90
N ASN A 98 1.76 17.81 7.56
CA ASN A 98 2.66 18.35 6.56
C ASN A 98 3.45 19.53 7.18
N GLY A 99 4.52 19.19 7.91
CA GLY A 99 5.26 20.16 8.72
C GLY A 99 4.45 20.60 9.95
N SER A 100 4.24 21.90 10.10
CA SER A 100 3.42 22.48 11.18
C SER A 100 1.91 22.36 10.92
N CYS A 101 1.51 22.14 9.65
CA CYS A 101 0.10 22.05 9.28
C CYS A 101 -0.38 20.60 9.15
N TYR A 102 -1.68 20.44 8.95
CA TYR A 102 -2.29 19.24 8.38
C TYR A 102 -2.80 19.52 6.97
N ARG A 103 -2.71 18.52 6.10
CA ARG A 103 -3.21 18.56 4.72
C ARG A 103 -4.11 17.37 4.42
N CYS A 104 -5.25 17.63 3.79
CA CYS A 104 -6.14 16.60 3.28
C CYS A 104 -5.64 16.09 1.93
N MET A 105 -5.45 14.77 1.79
CA MET A 105 -5.02 14.14 0.54
C MET A 105 -6.17 13.94 -0.47
N ASN A 106 -7.42 14.13 -0.05
CA ASN A 106 -8.59 13.94 -0.90
C ASN A 106 -9.07 15.25 -1.57
N CYS A 107 -9.10 16.36 -0.82
CA CYS A 107 -9.59 17.65 -1.32
C CYS A 107 -8.54 18.78 -1.34
N GLY A 108 -7.38 18.56 -0.71
CA GLY A 108 -6.29 19.55 -0.68
C GLY A 108 -6.40 20.62 0.40
N SER A 109 -7.47 20.67 1.19
CA SER A 109 -7.61 21.62 2.29
C SER A 109 -6.51 21.47 3.34
N THR A 110 -6.10 22.59 3.93
CA THR A 110 -5.05 22.66 4.95
C THR A 110 -5.57 23.30 6.22
N SER A 111 -5.05 22.86 7.38
CA SER A 111 -5.41 23.41 8.69
C SER A 111 -4.16 23.54 9.57
N GLY A 112 -4.14 24.55 10.45
CA GLY A 112 -3.06 24.71 11.43
C GLY A 112 -1.72 25.21 10.89
N CYS A 113 -1.70 25.95 9.78
CA CYS A 113 -0.47 26.59 9.31
C CYS A 113 -0.15 27.85 10.13
N SER A 114 1.01 27.84 10.81
CA SER A 114 1.60 28.96 11.55
C SER A 114 2.67 29.67 10.73
#